data_AF-A0AAD7HAV6-F1
#
_entry.id   AF-A0AAD7HAV6-F1
#
_cell.length_a   1.000
_cell.length_b   1.000
_cell.length_c   1.000
_cell.angle_alpha   90.00
_cell.angle_beta   90.00
_cell.angle_gamma   90.00
#
_symmetry.space_group_name_H-M   'P 1'
#
loop_
_entity.id
_entity.type
_entity.pdbx_description
1 polymer ?
#
loop_
_entity_poly.entity_id
_entity_poly.type
_entity_poly.pdbx_seq_one_letter_code
_entity_poly.pdbx_strand_id
1 'polypeptide(L)'
;MPDVPTIDTPDTPDAPPSTPINASPSTPVDTVPPPLKETPAPPPPPSKETPAPPPPPQTPAPPPPPQTPAPPPPPQTPAPPPPPQTPAPPPPPPPPPPPPPPPPPPSPRPHALVGAPPMSARTAVWWFRAAYKDITKTDVGGSFNSLLAVFSDLERAYNWDKGRKNQELGKTNRPPAVSNWIGRARGSRARPEADTVPKIASLAVYGREWWNWWATLQPSWRMQALGRPDRFARDTYPSLKRENWEPLRVPGQNGVLSVVAALYWWGVKNNAVGEQEDKESWAEAVADVKWMLKGMLTAERDAAPAPS
;
A
#
# COMPACT_ATOMS: atom_id res chain seq x y z
N MET A 1 -44.90 26.08 85.70
CA MET A 1 -43.51 26.36 85.29
C MET A 1 -43.59 27.34 84.12
N PRO A 2 -42.85 28.46 84.15
CA PRO A 2 -43.27 29.70 83.49
C PRO A 2 -42.53 30.03 82.18
N ASP A 3 -43.26 30.80 81.35
CA ASP A 3 -42.92 31.97 80.52
C ASP A 3 -41.82 32.00 79.42
N VAL A 4 -42.28 32.57 78.30
CA VAL A 4 -41.68 33.12 77.05
C VAL A 4 -40.96 34.47 77.42
N PRO A 5 -39.95 35.08 76.72
CA PRO A 5 -40.00 35.39 75.27
C PRO A 5 -38.70 35.61 74.45
N THR A 6 -38.95 35.81 73.15
CA THR A 6 -38.24 36.43 72.01
C THR A 6 -37.36 37.66 72.32
N ILE A 7 -36.48 38.02 71.34
CA ILE A 7 -35.86 39.34 70.99
C ILE A 7 -34.32 39.20 70.86
N ASP A 8 -33.55 39.76 69.92
CA ASP A 8 -33.71 40.65 68.76
C ASP A 8 -32.51 40.45 67.80
N THR A 9 -32.61 40.99 66.58
CA THR A 9 -31.45 41.27 65.71
C THR A 9 -30.86 42.64 66.10
N PRO A 10 -29.58 42.95 65.84
CA PRO A 10 -29.39 44.00 64.82
C PRO A 10 -28.06 43.98 64.03
N ASP A 11 -28.17 44.63 62.86
CA ASP A 11 -27.24 45.53 62.17
C ASP A 11 -25.90 45.09 61.55
N THR A 12 -25.81 45.44 60.26
CA THR A 12 -24.61 45.68 59.46
C THR A 12 -24.13 47.11 59.71
N PRO A 13 -22.82 47.38 59.68
CA PRO A 13 -22.39 48.46 58.76
C PRO A 13 -21.03 48.24 58.10
N ASP A 14 -20.89 48.93 56.95
CA ASP A 14 -19.69 49.54 56.37
C ASP A 14 -18.56 48.68 55.74
N ALA A 15 -18.49 48.76 54.41
CA ALA A 15 -17.25 49.10 53.69
C ALA A 15 -17.15 50.65 53.61
N PRO A 16 -16.01 51.34 53.33
CA PRO A 16 -14.74 50.92 52.69
C PRO A 16 -13.48 51.56 53.41
N PRO A 17 -12.23 51.64 52.87
CA PRO A 17 -11.87 52.42 51.67
C PRO A 17 -10.81 51.78 50.74
N SER A 18 -10.76 52.33 49.54
CA SER A 18 -9.81 52.06 48.47
C SER A 18 -8.46 52.79 48.66
N THR A 19 -7.45 52.29 47.94
CA THR A 19 -6.26 52.99 47.36
C THR A 19 -5.00 53.17 48.24
N PRO A 20 -3.86 53.61 47.68
CA PRO A 20 -3.13 53.15 46.47
C PRO A 20 -1.59 53.17 46.66
N ILE A 21 -0.79 52.21 46.19
CA ILE A 21 0.64 52.54 45.98
C ILE A 21 1.32 51.71 44.87
N ASN A 22 1.91 52.46 43.93
CA ASN A 22 3.04 52.22 43.03
C ASN A 22 3.02 50.99 42.10
N ALA A 23 2.91 51.12 40.78
CA ALA A 23 3.67 51.93 39.80
C ALA A 23 5.04 51.36 39.42
N SER A 24 5.13 51.11 38.12
CA SER A 24 6.30 51.04 37.23
C SER A 24 6.99 49.68 37.01
N PRO A 25 7.61 49.43 35.84
CA PRO A 25 7.62 50.24 34.60
C PRO A 25 7.19 49.49 33.33
N SER A 26 6.63 50.28 32.42
CA SER A 26 6.55 50.01 30.98
C SER A 26 7.90 49.57 30.42
N THR A 27 7.87 48.52 29.58
CA THR A 27 8.94 48.20 28.62
C THR A 27 8.28 47.81 27.29
N PRO A 28 9.00 47.99 26.17
CA PRO A 28 8.46 48.71 25.02
C PRO A 28 7.78 47.81 24.00
N VAL A 29 6.93 48.46 23.21
CA VAL A 29 6.41 48.02 21.92
C VAL A 29 7.58 47.55 21.05
N ASP A 30 7.69 46.24 20.86
CA ASP A 30 8.62 45.66 19.90
C ASP A 30 8.17 46.08 18.50
N THR A 31 8.93 47.03 17.98
CA THR A 31 8.72 47.64 16.68
C THR A 31 9.19 46.64 15.63
N VAL A 32 8.25 46.18 14.82
CA VAL A 32 8.51 45.40 13.61
C VAL A 32 9.55 46.14 12.76
N PRO A 33 10.74 45.55 12.51
CA PRO A 33 11.71 46.17 11.61
C PRO A 33 11.17 46.13 10.16
N PRO A 34 11.37 47.19 9.36
CA PRO A 34 10.98 47.21 7.96
C PRO A 34 11.80 46.18 7.15
N PRO A 35 11.26 45.68 6.01
CA PRO A 35 11.93 44.69 5.19
C PRO A 35 13.25 45.23 4.66
N LEU A 36 14.33 44.51 4.94
CA LEU A 36 15.64 44.72 4.33
C LEU A 36 15.46 44.59 2.81
N LYS A 37 15.78 45.66 2.09
CA LYS A 37 15.95 45.63 0.64
C LYS A 37 17.02 44.58 0.32
N GLU A 38 16.62 43.47 -0.31
CA GLU A 38 17.55 42.54 -0.92
C GLU A 38 18.35 43.29 -1.99
N THR A 39 19.62 43.55 -1.68
CA THR A 39 20.60 43.98 -2.67
C THR A 39 21.02 42.73 -3.43
N PRO A 40 21.03 42.71 -4.78
CA PRO A 40 21.46 41.55 -5.54
C PRO A 40 22.89 41.19 -5.15
N ALA A 41 23.13 39.92 -4.83
CA ALA A 41 24.48 39.41 -4.61
C ALA A 41 25.34 39.66 -5.87
N PRO A 42 26.63 40.06 -5.72
CA PRO A 42 27.52 40.16 -6.87
C PRO A 42 27.72 38.78 -7.51
N PRO A 43 27.90 38.70 -8.84
CA PRO A 43 28.15 37.43 -9.51
C PRO A 43 29.43 36.77 -8.96
N PRO A 44 29.48 35.43 -8.89
CA PRO A 44 30.68 34.73 -8.48
C PRO A 44 31.84 35.06 -9.42
N PRO A 45 33.09 35.12 -8.92
CA PRO A 45 34.25 35.30 -9.78
C PRO A 45 34.36 34.13 -10.77
N PRO A 46 34.90 34.34 -11.99
CA PRO A 46 35.11 33.27 -12.95
C PRO A 46 35.99 32.19 -12.32
N SER A 47 35.47 30.96 -12.29
CA SER A 47 36.24 29.78 -11.91
C SER A 47 37.46 29.70 -12.82
N LYS A 48 38.65 29.83 -12.23
CA LYS A 48 39.89 29.51 -12.93
C LYS A 48 39.85 28.01 -13.24
N GLU A 49 39.57 27.67 -14.48
CA GLU A 49 39.77 26.32 -15.01
C GLU A 49 41.22 25.93 -14.74
N THR A 50 41.39 24.95 -13.85
CA THR A 50 42.67 24.27 -13.69
C THR A 50 42.77 23.29 -14.85
N PRO A 51 43.79 23.38 -15.72
CA PRO A 51 43.95 22.42 -16.81
C PRO A 51 44.08 21.01 -16.23
N ALA A 52 43.28 20.07 -16.74
CA ALA A 52 43.41 18.66 -16.39
C ALA A 52 44.83 18.17 -16.74
N PRO A 53 45.48 17.36 -15.87
CA PRO A 53 46.77 16.76 -16.21
C PRO A 53 46.63 15.85 -17.43
N PRO A 54 47.65 15.79 -18.31
CA PRO A 54 47.60 14.93 -19.48
C PRO A 54 47.50 13.45 -19.08
N PRO A 55 46.82 12.60 -19.88
CA PRO A 55 46.76 11.18 -19.61
C PRO A 55 48.16 10.57 -19.65
N PRO A 56 48.45 9.54 -18.82
CA PRO A 56 49.73 8.86 -18.84
C PRO A 56 49.98 8.19 -20.21
N PRO A 57 51.26 8.01 -20.61
CA PRO A 57 51.59 7.37 -21.87
C PRO A 57 51.01 5.95 -21.93
N GLN A 58 50.25 5.65 -22.98
CA GLN A 58 49.78 4.29 -23.24
C GLN A 58 50.99 3.43 -23.61
N THR A 59 51.34 2.48 -22.74
CA THR A 59 52.33 1.45 -23.06
C THR A 59 51.77 0.55 -24.15
N PRO A 60 52.48 0.28 -25.26
CA PRO A 60 52.01 -0.65 -26.28
C PRO A 60 51.81 -2.04 -25.68
N ALA A 61 50.68 -2.67 -25.97
CA ALA A 61 50.43 -4.05 -25.57
C ALA A 61 51.48 -4.99 -26.21
N PRO A 62 51.98 -6.00 -25.48
CA PRO A 62 52.92 -6.98 -26.04
C PRO A 62 52.25 -7.80 -27.16
N PRO A 63 53.01 -8.25 -28.17
CA PRO A 63 52.47 -9.08 -29.24
C PRO A 63 51.98 -10.43 -28.69
N PRO A 64 50.94 -11.04 -29.32
CA PRO A 64 50.45 -12.34 -28.91
C PRO A 64 51.52 -13.43 -29.10
N PRO A 65 51.55 -14.46 -28.24
CA PRO A 65 52.52 -15.55 -28.37
C PRO A 65 52.29 -16.36 -29.66
N PRO A 66 53.32 -17.05 -30.17
CA PRO A 66 53.22 -17.88 -31.38
C PRO A 66 52.19 -19.00 -31.19
N GLN A 67 51.25 -19.14 -32.12
CA GLN A 67 50.29 -20.24 -32.11
C GLN A 67 51.02 -21.54 -32.48
N THR A 68 50.98 -22.52 -31.57
CA THR A 68 51.46 -23.88 -31.83
C THR A 68 50.48 -24.58 -32.79
N PRO A 69 50.94 -25.28 -33.85
CA PRO A 69 50.05 -26.03 -34.72
C PRO A 69 49.34 -27.15 -33.97
N ALA A 70 48.03 -27.31 -34.18
CA ALA A 70 47.26 -28.40 -33.61
C ALA A 70 47.72 -29.77 -34.14
N PRO A 71 47.72 -30.83 -33.31
CA PRO A 71 48.06 -32.18 -33.77
C PRO A 71 47.00 -32.75 -34.73
N PRO A 72 47.38 -33.67 -35.64
CA PRO A 72 46.43 -34.27 -36.56
C PRO A 72 45.42 -35.18 -35.84
N PRO A 73 44.20 -35.31 -36.38
CA PRO A 73 43.17 -36.15 -35.78
C PRO A 73 43.53 -37.65 -35.87
N PRO A 74 43.08 -38.47 -34.90
CA PRO A 74 43.37 -39.91 -34.90
C PRO A 74 42.62 -40.65 -36.03
N PRO A 75 43.09 -41.85 -36.43
CA PRO A 75 42.45 -42.65 -37.47
C PRO A 75 41.04 -43.08 -37.07
N GLN A 76 40.09 -42.95 -38.00
CA GLN A 76 38.71 -43.39 -37.78
C GLN A 76 38.58 -44.90 -37.99
N THR A 77 38.12 -45.61 -36.97
CA THR A 77 37.75 -47.03 -37.04
C THR A 77 36.42 -47.20 -37.81
N PRO A 78 36.27 -48.16 -38.74
CA PRO A 78 34.99 -48.39 -39.41
C PRO A 78 33.92 -48.87 -38.43
N ALA A 79 32.70 -48.31 -38.54
CA ALA A 79 31.56 -48.69 -37.72
C ALA A 79 31.05 -50.11 -38.08
N PRO A 80 30.55 -50.90 -37.10
CA PRO A 80 29.96 -52.21 -37.35
C PRO A 80 28.62 -52.10 -38.11
N PRO A 81 28.22 -53.14 -38.86
CA PRO A 81 26.96 -53.13 -39.61
C PRO A 81 25.74 -53.12 -38.66
N PRO A 82 24.61 -52.51 -39.08
CA PRO A 82 23.41 -52.44 -38.24
C PRO A 82 22.74 -53.81 -38.10
N PRO A 83 22.09 -54.08 -36.94
CA PRO A 83 21.37 -55.33 -36.72
C PRO A 83 20.11 -55.45 -37.61
N PRO A 84 19.59 -56.67 -37.83
CA PRO A 84 18.38 -56.88 -38.62
C PRO A 84 17.17 -56.15 -38.02
N GLN A 85 16.43 -55.43 -38.86
CA GLN A 85 15.24 -54.69 -38.44
C GLN A 85 14.07 -55.66 -38.19
N THR A 86 13.62 -55.77 -36.94
CA THR A 86 12.33 -56.39 -36.60
C THR A 86 11.17 -55.60 -37.22
N PRO A 87 10.13 -56.25 -37.75
CA PRO A 87 8.95 -55.55 -38.25
C PRO A 87 8.30 -54.73 -37.13
N ALA A 88 7.96 -53.48 -37.43
CA ALA A 88 7.28 -52.60 -36.48
C ALA A 88 5.91 -53.19 -36.11
N PRO A 89 5.51 -53.12 -34.82
CA PRO A 89 4.16 -53.51 -34.41
C PRO A 89 3.12 -52.62 -35.12
N PRO A 90 1.90 -53.13 -35.36
CA PRO A 90 0.83 -52.33 -35.94
C PRO A 90 0.51 -51.12 -35.04
N PRO A 91 0.08 -49.99 -35.61
CA PRO A 91 -0.25 -48.81 -34.84
C PRO A 91 -1.40 -49.11 -33.86
N PRO A 92 -1.39 -48.51 -32.66
CA PRO A 92 -2.49 -48.66 -31.72
C PRO A 92 -3.79 -48.14 -32.33
N PRO A 93 -4.95 -48.66 -31.91
CA PRO A 93 -6.24 -48.14 -32.33
C PRO A 93 -6.37 -46.66 -31.97
N PRO A 94 -7.13 -45.87 -32.75
CA PRO A 94 -7.34 -44.47 -32.44
C PRO A 94 -7.97 -44.32 -31.06
N PRO A 95 -7.62 -43.25 -30.31
CA PRO A 95 -8.23 -42.99 -29.03
C PRO A 95 -9.76 -42.82 -29.20
N PRO A 96 -10.55 -43.17 -28.17
CA PRO A 96 -11.98 -42.88 -28.19
C PRO A 96 -12.21 -41.38 -28.39
N PRO A 97 -13.34 -40.98 -29.01
CA PRO A 97 -13.67 -39.57 -29.14
C PRO A 97 -13.71 -38.91 -27.76
N PRO A 98 -13.28 -37.64 -27.64
CA PRO A 98 -13.35 -36.93 -26.38
C PRO A 98 -14.81 -36.90 -25.89
N PRO A 99 -15.03 -36.93 -24.57
CA PRO A 99 -16.37 -36.74 -24.03
C PRO A 99 -16.94 -35.41 -24.53
N PRO A 100 -18.27 -35.31 -24.69
CA PRO A 100 -18.89 -34.05 -25.06
C PRO A 100 -18.45 -32.96 -24.07
N PRO A 101 -18.24 -31.71 -24.53
CA PRO A 101 -17.88 -30.63 -23.64
C PRO A 101 -18.94 -30.52 -22.54
N PRO A 102 -18.54 -30.21 -21.30
CA PRO A 102 -19.50 -29.93 -20.25
C PRO A 102 -20.47 -28.83 -20.72
N PRO A 103 -21.73 -28.84 -20.27
CA PRO A 103 -22.67 -27.78 -20.61
C PRO A 103 -22.03 -26.43 -20.30
N PRO A 104 -22.25 -25.40 -21.15
CA PRO A 104 -21.74 -24.07 -20.86
C PRO A 104 -22.17 -23.67 -19.44
N PRO A 105 -21.29 -23.03 -18.66
CA PRO A 105 -21.69 -22.49 -17.37
C PRO A 105 -22.94 -21.61 -17.58
N PRO A 106 -23.90 -21.62 -16.64
CA PRO A 106 -25.08 -20.79 -16.77
C PRO A 106 -24.62 -19.36 -17.05
N SER A 107 -25.16 -18.75 -18.11
CA SER A 107 -24.89 -17.36 -18.48
C SER A 107 -24.93 -16.49 -17.22
N PRO A 108 -23.97 -15.56 -17.05
CA PRO A 108 -23.99 -14.68 -15.89
C PRO A 108 -25.35 -13.98 -15.87
N ARG A 109 -26.12 -14.24 -14.81
CA ARG A 109 -27.39 -13.56 -14.58
C ARG A 109 -27.11 -12.06 -14.65
N PRO A 110 -27.91 -11.29 -15.40
CA PRO A 110 -27.87 -9.85 -15.31
C PRO A 110 -28.21 -9.48 -13.87
N HIS A 111 -27.26 -8.83 -13.19
CA HIS A 111 -27.46 -8.10 -11.94
C HIS A 111 -27.93 -8.94 -10.74
N ALA A 112 -27.00 -9.69 -10.13
CA ALA A 112 -27.04 -9.83 -8.69
C ALA A 112 -26.64 -8.47 -8.08
N LEU A 113 -27.66 -7.70 -7.73
CA LEU A 113 -27.57 -6.54 -6.85
C LEU A 113 -26.65 -6.89 -5.66
N VAL A 114 -25.53 -6.18 -5.52
CA VAL A 114 -24.67 -6.07 -4.33
C VAL A 114 -24.53 -7.38 -3.54
N GLY A 115 -23.46 -8.13 -3.83
CA GLY A 115 -23.06 -9.30 -3.04
C GLY A 115 -23.15 -8.97 -1.56
N ALA A 116 -24.02 -9.69 -0.84
CA ALA A 116 -24.29 -9.39 0.55
C ALA A 116 -22.96 -9.38 1.33
N PRO A 117 -22.72 -8.38 2.20
CA PRO A 117 -21.43 -8.20 2.84
C PRO A 117 -21.03 -9.49 3.59
N PRO A 118 -19.73 -9.84 3.60
CA PRO A 118 -19.25 -11.00 4.32
C PRO A 118 -19.72 -10.92 5.77
N MET A 119 -20.02 -12.08 6.37
CA MET A 119 -20.62 -12.14 7.70
C MET A 119 -19.82 -11.36 8.75
N SER A 120 -18.49 -11.31 8.61
CA SER A 120 -17.59 -10.48 9.42
C SER A 120 -17.91 -8.99 9.34
N ALA A 121 -18.14 -8.43 8.14
CA ALA A 121 -18.48 -7.02 7.96
C ALA A 121 -19.85 -6.65 8.57
N ARG A 122 -20.79 -7.61 8.67
CA ARG A 122 -22.12 -7.36 9.28
C ARG A 122 -22.04 -7.07 10.77
N THR A 123 -21.10 -7.69 11.48
CA THR A 123 -20.86 -7.49 12.92
C THR A 123 -19.88 -6.36 13.24
N ALA A 124 -19.29 -5.73 12.22
CA ALA A 124 -18.22 -4.74 12.39
C ALA A 124 -18.69 -3.44 13.05
N VAL A 125 -17.79 -2.68 13.67
CA VAL A 125 -18.15 -1.36 14.23
C VAL A 125 -18.48 -0.32 13.15
N TRP A 126 -19.13 0.78 13.55
CA TRP A 126 -19.69 1.78 12.64
C TRP A 126 -18.69 2.31 11.59
N TRP A 127 -17.42 2.53 11.97
CA TRP A 127 -16.44 3.11 11.06
C TRP A 127 -16.11 2.17 9.90
N PHE A 128 -15.99 0.87 10.20
CA PHE A 128 -15.69 -0.13 9.19
C PHE A 128 -16.89 -0.30 8.27
N ARG A 129 -18.11 -0.37 8.82
CA ARG A 129 -19.34 -0.45 8.02
C ARG A 129 -19.48 0.73 7.06
N ALA A 130 -19.22 1.95 7.53
CA ALA A 130 -19.26 3.15 6.70
C ALA A 130 -18.24 3.08 5.55
N ALA A 131 -16.98 2.78 5.87
CA ALA A 131 -15.92 2.69 4.87
C ALA A 131 -16.14 1.52 3.89
N TYR A 132 -16.59 0.37 4.39
CA TYR A 132 -16.91 -0.82 3.60
C TYR A 132 -18.02 -0.52 2.58
N LYS A 133 -19.09 0.17 3.02
CA LYS A 133 -20.16 0.63 2.13
C LYS A 133 -19.60 1.52 1.00
N ASP A 134 -18.65 2.40 1.32
CA ASP A 134 -18.06 3.30 0.32
C ASP A 134 -17.20 2.57 -0.72
N ILE A 135 -16.40 1.58 -0.31
CA ILE A 135 -15.52 0.81 -1.19
C ILE A 135 -16.20 -0.38 -1.88
N THR A 136 -17.53 -0.49 -1.76
CA THR A 136 -18.34 -1.57 -2.38
C THR A 136 -19.56 -1.05 -3.15
N LYS A 137 -19.62 0.25 -3.43
CA LYS A 137 -20.75 0.85 -4.16
C LYS A 137 -20.92 0.28 -5.56
N THR A 138 -19.80 -0.03 -6.21
CA THR A 138 -19.76 -0.64 -7.53
C THR A 138 -18.99 -1.94 -7.46
N ASP A 139 -19.49 -2.98 -8.12
CA ASP A 139 -18.72 -4.21 -8.26
C ASP A 139 -17.56 -3.98 -9.24
N VAL A 140 -16.33 -4.16 -8.74
CA VAL A 140 -15.11 -4.02 -9.55
C VAL A 140 -14.49 -5.37 -9.92
N GLY A 141 -15.10 -6.49 -9.50
CA GLY A 141 -14.73 -7.84 -9.94
C GLY A 141 -14.47 -8.82 -8.79
N GLY A 142 -14.55 -10.12 -9.11
CA GLY A 142 -14.44 -11.22 -8.14
C GLY A 142 -13.09 -11.29 -7.40
N SER A 143 -11.99 -10.86 -8.03
CA SER A 143 -10.67 -10.77 -7.39
C SER A 143 -10.67 -9.77 -6.24
N PHE A 144 -11.29 -8.60 -6.45
CA PHE A 144 -11.42 -7.56 -5.43
C PHE A 144 -12.41 -7.96 -4.32
N ASN A 145 -13.53 -8.60 -4.67
CA ASN A 145 -14.45 -9.15 -3.68
C ASN A 145 -13.78 -10.20 -2.78
N SER A 146 -12.89 -11.02 -3.37
CA SER A 146 -12.07 -11.96 -2.60
C SER A 146 -11.06 -11.27 -1.70
N LEU A 147 -10.51 -10.12 -2.10
CA LEU A 147 -9.64 -9.28 -1.26
C LEU A 147 -10.43 -8.70 -0.08
N LEU A 148 -11.64 -8.18 -0.32
CA LEU A 148 -12.51 -7.63 0.73
C LEU A 148 -12.87 -8.65 1.80
N ALA A 149 -13.06 -9.92 1.43
CA ALA A 149 -13.30 -10.99 2.39
C ALA A 149 -12.09 -11.17 3.35
N VAL A 150 -10.87 -11.24 2.80
CA VAL A 150 -9.64 -11.37 3.61
C VAL A 150 -9.42 -10.11 4.47
N PHE A 151 -9.63 -8.92 3.90
CA PHE A 151 -9.55 -7.67 4.63
C PHE A 151 -10.52 -7.60 5.81
N SER A 152 -11.77 -8.02 5.61
CA SER A 152 -12.79 -8.05 6.68
C SER A 152 -12.42 -9.02 7.80
N ASP A 153 -11.83 -10.17 7.46
CA ASP A 153 -11.35 -11.15 8.44
C ASP A 153 -10.14 -10.66 9.22
N LEU A 154 -9.24 -9.92 8.57
CA LEU A 154 -8.08 -9.29 9.21
C LEU A 154 -8.51 -8.19 10.20
N GLU A 155 -9.39 -7.27 9.79
CA GLU A 155 -9.90 -6.23 10.70
C GLU A 155 -10.72 -6.82 11.85
N ARG A 156 -11.43 -7.94 11.62
CA ARG A 156 -12.06 -8.70 12.71
C ARG A 156 -11.03 -9.27 13.69
N ALA A 157 -9.91 -9.81 13.19
CA ALA A 157 -8.81 -10.30 14.05
C ALA A 157 -8.19 -9.16 14.88
N TYR A 158 -8.23 -7.93 14.37
CA TYR A 158 -7.88 -6.72 15.11
C TYR A 158 -9.00 -6.17 16.00
N ASN A 159 -10.08 -6.92 16.24
CA ASN A 159 -11.24 -6.48 17.01
C ASN A 159 -11.84 -5.16 16.51
N TRP A 160 -11.73 -4.89 15.21
CA TRP A 160 -12.17 -3.66 14.58
C TRP A 160 -11.57 -2.39 15.20
N ASP A 161 -10.34 -2.49 15.71
CA ASP A 161 -9.62 -1.35 16.27
C ASP A 161 -9.62 -0.19 15.27
N LYS A 162 -10.09 0.97 15.71
CA LYS A 162 -10.19 2.17 14.88
C LYS A 162 -8.84 2.80 14.56
N GLY A 163 -7.77 2.33 15.21
CA GLY A 163 -6.43 2.90 15.17
C GLY A 163 -6.24 4.01 16.21
N ARG A 164 -4.98 4.26 16.56
CA ARG A 164 -4.59 5.29 17.53
C ARG A 164 -4.20 6.60 16.84
N LYS A 165 -4.11 7.70 17.61
CA LYS A 165 -3.48 8.93 17.13
C LYS A 165 -2.03 8.60 16.74
N ASN A 166 -1.59 9.11 15.58
CA ASN A 166 -0.26 8.86 14.99
C ASN A 166 0.01 7.41 14.54
N GLN A 167 -1.01 6.55 14.51
CA GLN A 167 -0.90 5.23 13.89
C GLN A 167 -1.48 5.31 12.47
N GLU A 168 -0.60 5.27 11.47
CA GLU A 168 -0.95 5.35 10.06
C GLU A 168 0.10 4.64 9.21
N LEU A 169 -0.30 4.18 8.02
CA LEU A 169 0.65 3.69 7.02
C LEU A 169 1.60 4.82 6.57
N GLY A 170 2.77 4.42 6.05
CA GLY A 170 3.73 5.33 5.43
C GLY A 170 3.10 6.25 4.38
N LYS A 171 3.56 7.51 4.35
CA LYS A 171 3.07 8.55 3.44
C LYS A 171 3.94 8.73 2.19
N THR A 172 5.16 8.20 2.19
CA THR A 172 6.11 8.30 1.09
C THR A 172 5.49 7.79 -0.20
N ASN A 173 5.55 8.59 -1.27
CA ASN A 173 4.97 8.29 -2.58
C ASN A 173 3.45 8.01 -2.62
N ARG A 174 2.71 8.28 -1.53
CA ARG A 174 1.26 8.05 -1.47
C ARG A 174 0.54 8.85 -2.57
N PRO A 175 -0.35 8.22 -3.37
CA PRO A 175 -1.10 8.94 -4.40
C PRO A 175 -1.88 10.12 -3.79
N PRO A 176 -1.85 11.32 -4.40
CA PRO A 176 -2.54 12.51 -3.87
C PRO A 176 -4.03 12.28 -3.61
N ALA A 177 -4.68 11.44 -4.41
CA ALA A 177 -6.06 11.01 -4.22
C ALA A 177 -6.31 10.40 -2.83
N VAL A 178 -5.40 9.54 -2.36
CA VAL A 178 -5.49 8.88 -1.04
C VAL A 178 -5.26 9.89 0.07
N SER A 179 -4.24 10.75 -0.06
CA SER A 179 -3.95 11.82 0.90
C SER A 179 -5.14 12.76 1.08
N ASN A 180 -5.75 13.18 -0.04
CA ASN A 180 -6.93 14.04 -0.04
C ASN A 180 -8.13 13.35 0.61
N TRP A 181 -8.36 12.07 0.33
CA TRP A 181 -9.45 11.30 0.93
C TRP A 181 -9.28 11.15 2.45
N ILE A 182 -8.07 10.83 2.92
CA ILE A 182 -7.76 10.75 4.36
C ILE A 182 -7.95 12.11 5.03
N GLY A 183 -7.38 13.19 4.48
CA GLY A 183 -7.49 14.54 5.04
C GLY A 183 -8.91 15.08 5.10
N ARG A 184 -9.80 14.59 4.22
CA ARG A 184 -11.22 14.95 4.17
C ARG A 184 -12.12 14.03 5.00
N ALA A 185 -11.55 13.32 5.97
CA ALA A 185 -12.27 12.39 6.84
C ALA A 185 -12.98 11.27 6.06
N ARG A 186 -12.41 10.83 4.94
CA ARG A 186 -12.82 9.59 4.25
C ARG A 186 -14.28 9.56 3.80
N GLY A 187 -14.86 10.73 3.51
CA GLY A 187 -16.27 10.86 3.11
C GLY A 187 -17.26 10.97 4.26
N SER A 188 -16.80 11.02 5.53
CA SER A 188 -17.68 11.12 6.70
C SER A 188 -18.29 12.50 6.93
N ARG A 189 -17.80 13.54 6.24
CA ARG A 189 -18.47 14.85 6.21
C ARG A 189 -19.50 14.83 5.08
N ALA A 190 -20.71 15.31 5.35
CA ALA A 190 -21.86 15.35 4.43
C ALA A 190 -21.49 15.85 3.02
N ARG A 191 -20.99 14.93 2.19
CA ARG A 191 -20.55 15.19 0.82
C ARG A 191 -21.51 14.45 -0.11
N PRO A 192 -21.88 15.05 -1.25
CA PRO A 192 -22.63 14.34 -2.27
C PRO A 192 -21.95 13.00 -2.61
N GLU A 193 -22.74 11.96 -2.81
CA GLU A 193 -22.25 10.59 -3.04
C GLU A 193 -21.34 10.49 -4.28
N ALA A 194 -21.61 11.31 -5.29
CA ALA A 194 -20.86 11.44 -6.56
C ALA A 194 -19.38 11.81 -6.40
N ASP A 195 -18.99 12.19 -5.20
CA ASP A 195 -17.72 12.83 -4.90
C ASP A 195 -16.77 11.87 -4.12
N THR A 196 -17.23 10.65 -3.83
CA THR A 196 -16.49 9.65 -3.02
C THR A 196 -15.38 8.92 -3.78
N VAL A 197 -15.44 8.86 -5.12
CA VAL A 197 -14.36 8.35 -5.96
C VAL A 197 -13.52 9.54 -6.47
N PRO A 198 -12.22 9.60 -6.18
CA PRO A 198 -11.35 10.66 -6.68
C PRO A 198 -11.32 10.69 -8.21
N LYS A 199 -11.14 11.89 -8.78
CA LYS A 199 -10.89 12.05 -10.22
C LYS A 199 -9.49 11.53 -10.53
N ILE A 200 -9.42 10.36 -11.16
CA ILE A 200 -8.19 9.80 -11.73
C ILE A 200 -8.11 10.23 -13.19
N ALA A 201 -7.16 11.09 -13.51
CA ALA A 201 -7.00 11.65 -14.86
C ALA A 201 -6.29 10.68 -15.83
N SER A 202 -5.34 9.88 -15.31
CA SER A 202 -4.62 8.87 -16.07
C SER A 202 -4.46 7.62 -15.22
N LEU A 203 -4.92 6.47 -15.75
CA LEU A 203 -4.78 5.17 -15.11
C LEU A 203 -3.31 4.75 -15.01
N ALA A 204 -2.55 4.92 -16.10
CA ALA A 204 -1.12 4.63 -16.12
C ALA A 204 -0.33 5.42 -15.05
N VAL A 205 -0.62 6.72 -14.89
CA VAL A 205 0.04 7.54 -13.84
C VAL A 205 -0.40 7.07 -12.46
N TYR A 206 -1.70 6.86 -12.25
CA TYR A 206 -2.24 6.43 -10.96
C TYR A 206 -1.69 5.07 -10.53
N GLY A 207 -1.63 4.11 -11.46
CA GLY A 207 -1.08 2.78 -11.19
C GLY A 207 0.39 2.84 -10.80
N ARG A 208 1.19 3.69 -11.48
CA ARG A 208 2.60 3.91 -11.12
C ARG A 208 2.75 4.53 -9.74
N GLU A 209 1.98 5.57 -9.42
CA GLU A 209 1.98 6.19 -8.09
C GLU A 209 1.58 5.17 -7.01
N TRP A 210 0.58 4.34 -7.30
CA TRP A 210 0.11 3.31 -6.40
C TRP A 210 1.20 2.26 -6.13
N TRP A 211 1.86 1.74 -7.18
CA TRP A 211 2.95 0.77 -7.02
C TRP A 211 4.15 1.37 -6.28
N ASN A 212 4.51 2.62 -6.57
CA ASN A 212 5.58 3.33 -5.87
C ASN A 212 5.27 3.49 -4.38
N TRP A 213 4.03 3.81 -4.03
CA TRP A 213 3.60 3.86 -2.63
C TRP A 213 3.63 2.48 -1.99
N TRP A 214 3.03 1.50 -2.66
CA TRP A 214 2.93 0.14 -2.14
C TRP A 214 4.31 -0.46 -1.86
N ALA A 215 5.31 -0.20 -2.71
CA ALA A 215 6.71 -0.57 -2.49
C ALA A 215 7.28 0.00 -1.19
N THR A 216 6.98 1.27 -0.85
CA THR A 216 7.47 1.90 0.39
C THR A 216 6.85 1.31 1.66
N LEU A 217 5.70 0.65 1.53
CA LEU A 217 5.01 0.01 2.64
C LEU A 217 5.48 -1.42 2.87
N GLN A 218 6.28 -1.99 1.95
CA GLN A 218 6.68 -3.38 2.07
C GLN A 218 7.70 -3.60 3.16
N PRO A 219 7.59 -4.69 3.93
CA PRO A 219 8.61 -5.07 4.88
C PRO A 219 9.90 -5.46 4.16
N SER A 220 11.04 -5.22 4.80
CA SER A 220 12.38 -5.38 4.21
C SER A 220 12.65 -6.78 3.66
N TRP A 221 12.14 -7.82 4.32
CA TRP A 221 12.28 -9.22 3.85
C TRP A 221 11.65 -9.45 2.48
N ARG A 222 10.65 -8.65 2.10
CA ARG A 222 9.98 -8.73 0.80
C ARG A 222 10.77 -8.05 -0.32
N MET A 223 11.62 -7.09 0.05
CA MET A 223 12.48 -6.32 -0.85
C MET A 223 13.83 -7.01 -1.11
N GLN A 224 14.24 -7.94 -0.24
CA GLN A 224 15.52 -8.65 -0.34
C GLN A 224 15.44 -9.95 -1.14
N ALA A 225 14.23 -10.41 -1.42
CA ALA A 225 14.00 -11.68 -2.08
C ALA A 225 13.87 -11.46 -3.60
N LEU A 226 14.85 -12.03 -4.31
CA LEU A 226 15.07 -12.02 -5.76
C LEU A 226 15.84 -10.79 -6.23
N GLY A 227 16.99 -10.99 -6.88
CA GLY A 227 17.77 -9.95 -7.59
C GLY A 227 17.02 -9.38 -8.82
N ARG A 228 15.77 -8.98 -8.59
CA ARG A 228 14.75 -8.47 -9.50
C ARG A 228 14.11 -7.26 -8.79
N PRO A 229 14.66 -6.05 -9.00
CA PRO A 229 14.21 -4.83 -8.31
C PRO A 229 12.76 -4.43 -8.65
N ASP A 230 12.12 -5.14 -9.57
CA ASP A 230 10.77 -4.90 -10.08
C ASP A 230 9.68 -5.79 -9.45
N ARG A 231 10.04 -6.84 -8.69
CA ARG A 231 9.06 -7.85 -8.22
C ARG A 231 9.25 -8.21 -6.75
N PHE A 232 8.16 -8.15 -6.00
CA PHE A 232 8.11 -8.63 -4.62
C PHE A 232 8.15 -10.16 -4.55
N ALA A 233 8.76 -10.72 -3.50
CA ALA A 233 8.62 -12.15 -3.23
C ALA A 233 7.17 -12.54 -2.91
N ARG A 234 6.71 -13.64 -3.54
CA ARG A 234 5.32 -14.15 -3.50
C ARG A 234 5.21 -15.67 -3.31
N ASP A 235 6.33 -16.39 -3.25
CA ASP A 235 6.33 -17.85 -3.39
C ASP A 235 5.84 -18.56 -2.13
N THR A 236 6.32 -18.11 -0.97
CA THR A 236 5.88 -18.58 0.35
C THR A 236 6.08 -17.46 1.36
N TYR A 237 5.20 -17.36 2.36
CA TYR A 237 5.57 -16.61 3.55
C TYR A 237 6.77 -17.33 4.17
N PRO A 238 7.88 -16.64 4.46
CA PRO A 238 8.84 -17.18 5.41
C PRO A 238 8.10 -17.48 6.72
N SER A 239 8.66 -18.29 7.62
CA SER A 239 8.12 -18.52 8.98
C SER A 239 8.22 -17.23 9.81
N LEU A 240 7.47 -16.22 9.40
CA LEU A 240 7.50 -14.86 9.85
C LEU A 240 6.50 -14.72 10.99
N LYS A 241 7.01 -14.21 12.11
CA LYS A 241 6.19 -13.87 13.24
C LYS A 241 5.45 -12.56 12.96
N ARG A 242 4.52 -12.24 13.86
CA ARG A 242 3.70 -11.02 13.83
C ARG A 242 4.53 -9.75 13.62
N GLU A 243 5.72 -9.67 14.21
CA GLU A 243 6.59 -8.49 14.18
C GLU A 243 7.17 -8.22 12.78
N ASN A 244 7.26 -9.24 11.92
CA ASN A 244 7.75 -9.09 10.56
C ASN A 244 6.78 -8.33 9.64
N TRP A 245 5.55 -8.09 10.10
CA TRP A 245 4.51 -7.38 9.38
C TRP A 245 4.32 -5.94 9.86
N GLU A 246 5.11 -5.48 10.85
CA GLU A 246 5.01 -4.16 11.51
C GLU A 246 4.71 -2.98 10.56
N PRO A 247 5.40 -2.81 9.41
CA PRO A 247 5.13 -1.68 8.51
C PRO A 247 3.70 -1.62 7.96
N LEU A 248 3.03 -2.77 7.86
CA LEU A 248 1.65 -2.91 7.39
C LEU A 248 0.67 -3.20 8.53
N ARG A 249 1.17 -3.53 9.73
CA ARG A 249 0.39 -3.90 10.91
C ARG A 249 -0.18 -2.68 11.62
N VAL A 250 -0.96 -1.92 10.85
CA VAL A 250 -1.63 -0.70 11.25
C VAL A 250 -3.14 -0.98 11.16
N PRO A 251 -3.81 -1.40 12.25
CA PRO A 251 -5.25 -1.61 12.22
C PRO A 251 -6.02 -0.30 12.04
N GLY A 252 -7.25 -0.40 11.55
CA GLY A 252 -8.21 0.69 11.59
C GLY A 252 -8.16 1.67 10.42
N GLN A 253 -8.68 2.87 10.66
CA GLN A 253 -9.04 3.83 9.60
C GLN A 253 -7.86 4.37 8.78
N ASN A 254 -6.65 4.36 9.35
CA ASN A 254 -5.43 4.84 8.69
C ASN A 254 -4.53 3.68 8.22
N GLY A 255 -5.04 2.46 8.34
CA GLY A 255 -4.35 1.23 8.00
C GLY A 255 -4.55 0.81 6.56
N VAL A 256 -4.61 -0.50 6.38
CA VAL A 256 -4.83 -1.20 5.10
C VAL A 256 -6.10 -0.74 4.39
N LEU A 257 -7.11 -0.22 5.12
CA LEU A 257 -8.29 0.41 4.53
C LEU A 257 -7.92 1.41 3.41
N SER A 258 -6.89 2.22 3.62
CA SER A 258 -6.47 3.22 2.62
C SER A 258 -5.93 2.60 1.33
N VAL A 259 -5.27 1.45 1.42
CA VAL A 259 -4.77 0.68 0.27
C VAL A 259 -5.94 0.05 -0.48
N VAL A 260 -6.90 -0.55 0.24
CA VAL A 260 -8.10 -1.16 -0.35
C VAL A 260 -8.99 -0.11 -1.03
N ALA A 261 -9.15 1.06 -0.42
CA ALA A 261 -9.89 2.18 -1.02
C ALA A 261 -9.21 2.67 -2.31
N ALA A 262 -7.88 2.78 -2.32
CA ALA A 262 -7.12 3.15 -3.52
C ALA A 262 -7.33 2.13 -4.66
N LEU A 263 -7.27 0.84 -4.36
CA LEU A 263 -7.55 -0.23 -5.33
C LEU A 263 -8.98 -0.22 -5.82
N TYR A 264 -9.95 0.11 -4.97
CA TYR A 264 -11.35 0.28 -5.37
C TYR A 264 -11.49 1.39 -6.41
N TRP A 265 -10.95 2.58 -6.16
CA TRP A 265 -11.04 3.70 -7.10
C TRP A 265 -10.36 3.39 -8.43
N TRP A 266 -9.20 2.74 -8.38
CA TRP A 266 -8.52 2.26 -9.57
C TRP A 266 -9.41 1.28 -10.33
N GLY A 267 -9.97 0.27 -9.66
CA GLY A 267 -10.85 -0.74 -10.26
C GLY A 267 -12.10 -0.14 -10.92
N VAL A 268 -12.75 0.83 -10.26
CA VAL A 268 -13.91 1.55 -10.82
C VAL A 268 -13.53 2.23 -12.13
N LYS A 269 -12.39 2.94 -12.16
CA LYS A 269 -11.94 3.64 -13.37
C LYS A 269 -11.44 2.68 -14.45
N ASN A 270 -10.74 1.65 -14.05
CA ASN A 270 -10.21 0.61 -14.92
C ASN A 270 -11.31 -0.18 -15.63
N ASN A 271 -12.44 -0.45 -14.96
CA ASN A 271 -13.61 -1.05 -15.61
C ASN A 271 -14.31 -0.12 -16.60
N ALA A 272 -14.25 1.19 -16.36
CA ALA A 272 -14.89 2.18 -17.23
C ALA A 272 -14.08 2.50 -18.49
N VAL A 273 -12.76 2.67 -18.35
CA VAL A 273 -11.90 3.20 -19.44
C VAL A 273 -10.52 2.53 -19.52
N GLY A 274 -10.26 1.48 -18.73
CA GLY A 274 -8.94 0.85 -18.66
C GLY A 274 -8.58 0.05 -19.90
N GLU A 275 -7.34 0.22 -20.34
CA GLU A 275 -6.71 -0.62 -21.35
C GLU A 275 -6.26 -1.96 -20.74
N GLN A 276 -5.82 -2.88 -21.59
CA GLN A 276 -5.43 -4.23 -21.13
C GLN A 276 -4.30 -4.17 -20.09
N GLU A 277 -3.29 -3.33 -20.33
CA GLU A 277 -2.14 -3.16 -19.42
C GLU A 277 -2.57 -2.58 -18.05
N ASP A 278 -3.47 -1.59 -18.05
CA ASP A 278 -4.04 -1.04 -16.81
C ASP A 278 -4.82 -2.11 -16.03
N LYS A 279 -5.55 -2.96 -16.74
CA LYS A 279 -6.33 -4.06 -16.15
C LYS A 279 -5.47 -5.13 -15.54
N GLU A 280 -4.40 -5.51 -16.22
CA GLU A 280 -3.43 -6.48 -15.72
C GLU A 280 -2.67 -5.92 -14.51
N SER A 281 -2.22 -4.67 -14.57
CA SER A 281 -1.53 -4.01 -13.46
C SER A 281 -2.42 -3.88 -12.22
N TRP A 282 -3.69 -3.51 -12.40
CA TRP A 282 -4.67 -3.48 -11.31
C TRP A 282 -4.93 -4.88 -10.72
N ALA A 283 -5.10 -5.89 -11.58
CA ALA A 283 -5.34 -7.27 -11.13
C ALA A 283 -4.14 -7.82 -10.34
N GLU A 284 -2.92 -7.51 -10.79
CA GLU A 284 -1.69 -7.84 -10.07
C GLU A 284 -1.64 -7.16 -8.71
N ALA A 285 -1.97 -5.87 -8.63
CA ALA A 285 -2.01 -5.12 -7.39
C ALA A 285 -3.03 -5.72 -6.39
N VAL A 286 -4.22 -6.10 -6.86
CA VAL A 286 -5.24 -6.77 -6.04
C VAL A 286 -4.76 -8.13 -5.53
N ALA A 287 -4.13 -8.93 -6.40
CA ALA A 287 -3.59 -10.23 -6.03
C ALA A 287 -2.47 -10.09 -4.98
N ASP A 288 -1.61 -9.09 -5.15
CA ASP A 288 -0.48 -8.80 -4.28
C ASP A 288 -0.92 -8.37 -2.87
N VAL A 289 -1.85 -7.42 -2.78
CA VAL A 289 -2.41 -7.01 -1.49
C VAL A 289 -3.13 -8.17 -0.82
N LYS A 290 -3.93 -8.94 -1.57
CA LYS A 290 -4.64 -10.11 -1.01
C LYS A 290 -3.66 -11.14 -0.43
N TRP A 291 -2.54 -11.37 -1.11
CA TRP A 291 -1.48 -12.24 -0.61
C TRP A 291 -0.92 -11.68 0.71
N MET A 292 -0.54 -10.41 0.76
CA MET A 292 -0.05 -9.78 2.00
C MET A 292 -1.04 -9.90 3.17
N LEU A 293 -2.33 -9.64 2.94
CA LEU A 293 -3.34 -9.73 4.01
C LEU A 293 -3.56 -11.16 4.50
N LYS A 294 -3.43 -12.17 3.62
CA LYS A 294 -3.49 -13.57 4.04
C LYS A 294 -2.32 -13.94 4.94
N GLY A 295 -1.11 -13.47 4.63
CA GLY A 295 0.08 -13.67 5.46
C GLY A 295 -0.09 -13.04 6.85
N MET A 296 -0.53 -11.79 6.89
CA MET A 296 -0.84 -11.09 8.14
C MET A 296 -1.92 -11.83 8.95
N LEU A 297 -3.02 -12.24 8.32
CA LEU A 297 -4.10 -12.96 9.00
C LEU A 297 -3.64 -14.30 9.56
N THR A 298 -2.73 -14.99 8.86
CA THR A 298 -2.13 -16.24 9.35
C THR A 298 -1.28 -15.98 10.59
N ALA A 299 -0.39 -14.99 10.54
CA ALA A 299 0.44 -14.60 11.67
C ALA A 299 -0.37 -14.14 12.90
N GLU A 300 -1.50 -13.46 12.69
CA GLU A 300 -2.43 -13.05 13.76
C GLU A 300 -3.14 -14.26 14.41
N ARG A 301 -3.46 -15.29 13.63
CA ARG A 301 -4.06 -16.54 14.15
C ARG A 301 -3.04 -17.35 14.94
N ASP A 302 -1.81 -17.45 14.45
CA ASP A 302 -0.74 -18.20 15.11
C ASP A 302 -0.30 -17.52 16.42
N ALA A 303 -0.45 -16.20 16.53
CA ALA A 303 -0.15 -15.44 17.74
C ALA A 303 -1.30 -15.43 18.77
N ALA A 304 -2.51 -15.86 18.41
CA ALA A 304 -3.63 -15.90 19.33
C ALA A 304 -3.45 -17.07 20.33
N PRO A 305 -3.63 -16.85 21.65
CA PRO A 305 -3.58 -17.95 22.60
C PRO A 305 -4.66 -18.98 22.27
N ALA A 306 -4.32 -20.27 22.34
CA ALA A 306 -5.29 -21.34 22.13
C ALA A 306 -6.50 -21.14 23.06
N PRO A 307 -7.75 -21.37 22.58
CA PRO A 307 -8.91 -21.25 23.44
C PRO A 307 -8.76 -22.21 24.63
N SER A 308 -8.81 -21.64 25.83
CA SER A 308 -8.83 -22.37 27.11
C SER A 308 -10.17 -23.06 27.33
#